data_AF-A0AAJ1QGJ3-F1
#
_entry.id   AF-A0AAJ1QGJ3-F1
#
_cell.length_a   1.000
_cell.length_b   1.000
_cell.length_c   1.000
_cell.angle_alpha   90.00
_cell.angle_beta   90.00
_cell.angle_gamma   90.00
#
_symmetry.space_group_name_H-M   'P 1'
#
loop_
_entity.id
_entity.type
_entity.pdbx_description
1 polymer ?
#
loop_
_entity_poly.entity_id
_entity_poly.type
_entity_poly.pdbx_seq_one_letter_code
_entity_poly.pdbx_strand_id
1 'polypeptide(L)'
;MCKCKNTDGFREALRNAKNLDLKTGKKHAVYIKNKTAFVGELNTVKKTEGICCYFLSNGKEVLIEPKVKQEVQPKQKETTSK
;
A
#
# COMPACT_ATOMS: atom_id res chain seq x y z
N MET A 1 12.13 9.95 4.42
CA MET A 1 11.19 9.21 5.30
C MET A 1 9.79 9.74 5.05
N CYS A 2 8.85 8.88 4.68
CA CYS A 2 7.51 9.33 4.33
C CYS A 2 6.72 9.73 5.58
N LYS A 3 6.26 10.98 5.67
CA LYS A 3 5.58 11.53 6.86
C LYS A 3 4.07 11.33 6.80
N CYS A 4 3.64 10.08 6.68
CA CYS A 4 2.26 9.79 6.30
C CYS A 4 1.22 10.15 7.36
N LYS A 5 1.58 10.01 8.65
CA LYS A 5 0.74 10.39 9.80
C LYS A 5 0.46 11.90 9.90
N ASN A 6 1.30 12.72 9.28
CA ASN A 6 1.23 14.19 9.38
C ASN A 6 0.53 14.82 8.18
N THR A 7 -0.14 14.03 7.35
CA THR A 7 -0.90 14.53 6.21
C THR A 7 -2.25 15.06 6.69
N ASP A 8 -2.65 16.24 6.21
CA ASP A 8 -3.97 16.78 6.49
C ASP A 8 -5.08 15.81 6.04
N GLY A 9 -6.13 15.69 6.86
CA GLY A 9 -7.20 14.73 6.62
C GLY A 9 -6.88 13.27 6.99
N PHE A 10 -5.65 12.94 7.44
CA PHE A 10 -5.27 11.57 7.81
C PHE A 10 -6.19 10.97 8.89
N ARG A 11 -6.48 11.72 9.96
CA ARG A 11 -7.34 11.26 11.06
C ARG A 11 -8.77 10.96 10.59
N GLU A 12 -9.30 11.79 9.70
CA GLU A 12 -10.62 11.61 9.12
C GLU A 12 -10.65 10.40 8.18
N ALA A 13 -9.64 10.28 7.30
CA ALA A 13 -9.48 9.12 6.43
C ALA A 13 -9.39 7.81 7.24
N LEU A 14 -8.68 7.81 8.37
CA LEU A 14 -8.57 6.63 9.25
C LEU A 14 -9.91 6.26 9.89
N ARG A 15 -10.67 7.27 10.34
CA ARG A 15 -12.04 7.06 10.84
C ARG A 15 -12.96 6.51 9.75
N ASN A 16 -12.86 7.05 8.53
CA ASN A 16 -13.63 6.58 7.38
C ASN A 16 -13.26 5.14 7.00
N ALA A 17 -11.98 4.78 7.01
CA ALA A 17 -11.52 3.41 6.79
C ALA A 17 -12.13 2.45 7.82
N LYS A 18 -12.11 2.81 9.12
CA LYS A 18 -12.74 2.01 10.18
C LYS A 18 -14.25 1.87 10.00
N ASN A 19 -14.94 2.94 9.61
CA ASN A 19 -16.37 2.90 9.34
C ASN A 19 -16.71 2.01 8.14
N LEU A 20 -15.89 2.05 7.08
CA LEU A 20 -16.06 1.20 5.91
C LEU A 20 -15.79 -0.27 6.23
N ASP A 21 -14.81 -0.57 7.07
CA ASP A 21 -14.57 -1.95 7.56
C ASP A 21 -15.81 -2.53 8.24
N LEU A 22 -16.46 -1.74 9.09
CA LEU A 22 -17.67 -2.15 9.79
C LEU A 22 -18.87 -2.29 8.85
N LYS A 23 -19.00 -1.37 7.87
CA LYS A 23 -20.15 -1.35 6.95
C LYS A 23 -20.11 -2.43 5.89
N THR A 24 -18.93 -2.76 5.35
CA THR A 24 -18.80 -3.67 4.21
C THR A 24 -18.21 -5.03 4.58
N GLY A 25 -17.66 -5.19 5.79
CA GLY A 25 -16.93 -6.39 6.20
C GLY A 25 -15.58 -6.57 5.52
N LYS A 26 -15.18 -5.65 4.62
CA LYS A 26 -13.89 -5.69 3.92
C LYS A 26 -12.86 -4.84 4.64
N LYS A 27 -11.58 -5.21 4.56
CA LYS A 27 -10.49 -4.40 5.12
C LYS A 27 -10.15 -3.22 4.21
N HIS A 28 -10.10 -2.02 4.79
CA HIS A 28 -9.66 -0.78 4.18
C HIS A 28 -8.38 -0.28 4.83
N ALA A 29 -7.66 0.53 4.06
CA ALA A 29 -6.46 1.20 4.49
C ALA A 29 -6.46 2.66 4.01
N VAL A 30 -5.73 3.49 4.74
CA VAL A 30 -5.42 4.87 4.36
C VAL A 30 -4.05 4.90 3.71
N TYR A 31 -3.93 5.44 2.51
CA TYR A 31 -2.64 5.64 1.85
C TYR A 31 -2.44 7.10 1.48
N ILE A 32 -1.19 7.53 1.41
CA ILE A 32 -0.84 8.90 1.05
C ILE A 32 -0.28 8.92 -0.36
N LYS A 33 -0.90 9.73 -1.23
CA LYS A 33 -0.42 9.98 -2.59
C LYS A 33 -0.42 11.48 -2.82
N ASN A 34 0.68 12.04 -3.34
CA ASN A 34 0.80 13.48 -3.63
C ASN A 34 0.43 14.40 -2.44
N LYS A 35 0.78 14.02 -1.21
CA LYS A 35 0.43 14.74 0.05
C LYS A 35 -1.07 14.77 0.36
N THR A 36 -1.86 13.87 -0.21
CA THR A 36 -3.28 13.70 0.08
C THR A 36 -3.54 12.32 0.66
N ALA A 37 -4.37 12.24 1.71
CA ALA A 37 -4.81 10.99 2.31
C ALA A 37 -6.03 10.44 1.56
N PHE A 38 -5.95 9.17 1.17
CA PHE A 38 -7.02 8.44 0.48
C PHE A 38 -7.40 7.19 1.25
N VAL A 39 -8.66 6.78 1.14
CA VAL A 39 -9.16 5.51 1.69
C VAL A 39 -9.41 4.54 0.55
N GLY A 40 -8.98 3.30 0.69
CA GLY A 40 -9.26 2.25 -0.28
C GLY A 40 -9.27 0.86 0.34
N GLU A 41 -9.84 -0.11 -0.37
CA GLU A 41 -9.77 -1.52 0.04
C GLU A 41 -8.30 -1.98 0.10
N LEU A 42 -7.94 -2.73 1.14
CA LEU A 42 -6.55 -3.13 1.43
C LEU A 42 -5.88 -3.83 0.25
N ASN A 43 -6.61 -4.69 -0.46
CA ASN A 43 -6.08 -5.41 -1.63
C ASN A 43 -5.74 -4.48 -2.80
N THR A 44 -6.48 -3.38 -2.95
CA THR A 44 -6.21 -2.34 -3.96
C THR A 44 -5.05 -1.47 -3.52
N VAL A 45 -5.01 -1.08 -2.25
CA VAL A 45 -3.92 -0.26 -1.68
C VAL A 45 -2.57 -0.96 -1.82
N LYS A 46 -2.49 -2.27 -1.57
CA LYS A 46 -1.26 -3.07 -1.74
C LYS A 46 -0.73 -3.10 -3.18
N LYS A 47 -1.59 -2.86 -4.18
CA LYS A 47 -1.23 -2.82 -5.60
C LYS A 47 -1.04 -1.39 -6.11
N THR A 48 -1.27 -0.38 -5.28
CA THR A 48 -1.17 1.02 -5.67
C THR A 48 0.30 1.39 -5.83
N GLU A 49 0.65 1.90 -6.99
CA GLU A 49 2.00 2.40 -7.28
C GLU A 49 2.14 3.87 -6.87
N GLY A 50 3.37 4.29 -6.59
CA GLY A 50 3.68 5.68 -6.22
C GLY A 50 3.24 6.07 -4.81
N ILE A 51 2.99 5.08 -3.94
CA ILE A 51 2.74 5.28 -2.51
C ILE A 51 3.90 4.67 -1.71
N CYS A 52 4.25 5.32 -0.60
CA CYS A 52 5.37 4.92 0.25
C CYS A 52 4.94 4.18 1.53
N CYS A 53 3.64 4.25 1.86
CA CYS A 53 3.09 3.80 3.13
C CYS A 53 1.57 3.63 3.00
N TYR A 54 1.00 2.81 3.86
CA TYR A 54 -0.42 2.83 4.16
C TYR A 54 -0.68 2.46 5.62
N PHE A 55 -1.87 2.80 6.11
CA PHE A 55 -2.33 2.54 7.47
C PHE A 55 -3.54 1.65 7.43
N LEU A 56 -3.50 0.57 8.18
CA LEU A 56 -4.68 -0.27 8.40
C LEU A 56 -5.73 0.51 9.21
N SER A 57 -6.99 0.09 9.12
CA SER A 57 -8.12 0.68 9.87
C SER A 57 -7.94 0.67 11.40
N ASN A 58 -7.01 -0.14 11.93
CA ASN A 58 -6.61 -0.16 13.34
C ASN A 58 -5.48 0.83 13.68
N GLY A 59 -5.03 1.65 12.72
CA GLY A 59 -3.96 2.63 12.89
C GLY A 59 -2.54 2.09 12.74
N LYS A 60 -2.36 0.78 12.47
CA LYS A 60 -1.04 0.21 12.22
C LYS A 60 -0.48 0.71 10.88
N GLU A 61 0.73 1.25 10.93
CA GLU A 61 1.50 1.69 9.76
C GLU A 61 2.16 0.50 9.06
N VAL A 62 2.11 0.52 7.73
CA VAL A 62 2.86 -0.40 6.87
C VAL A 62 3.62 0.43 5.85
N LEU A 63 4.94 0.35 5.92
CA LEU A 63 5.82 0.96 4.92
C LEU A 63 5.87 0.05 3.69
N ILE A 64 5.71 0.64 2.51
CA ILE A 64 5.93 -0.07 1.26
C ILE A 64 7.40 0.17 0.93
N GLU A 65 8.21 -0.87 1.11
CA GLU A 65 9.53 -0.86 0.53
C GLU A 65 9.38 -0.73 -0.98
N PRO A 66 10.17 0.14 -1.64
CA PRO A 66 10.19 0.16 -3.08
C PRO A 66 10.47 -1.27 -3.53
N LYS A 67 9.58 -1.85 -4.35
CA LYS A 67 9.89 -3.09 -5.04
C LYS A 67 11.14 -2.78 -5.85
N VAL A 68 12.30 -3.15 -5.32
CA VAL A 68 13.48 -3.38 -6.13
C VAL A 68 12.95 -4.30 -7.20
N LYS A 69 12.87 -3.81 -8.45
CA LYS A 69 12.60 -4.67 -9.58
C LYS A 69 13.64 -5.77 -9.45
N GLN A 70 13.25 -6.93 -8.93
CA GLN A 70 14.04 -8.13 -9.16
C GLN A 70 13.95 -8.27 -10.66
N GLU A 71 15.01 -7.79 -11.32
CA GLU A 71 15.34 -8.17 -12.67
C GLU A 71 15.15 -9.67 -12.70
N VAL A 72 14.09 -10.11 -13.37
CA VAL A 72 13.92 -11.49 -13.73
C VAL A 72 15.10 -11.75 -14.64
N GLN A 73 16.23 -12.21 -14.09
CA GLN A 73 17.30 -12.76 -14.90
C GLN A 73 16.62 -13.83 -15.76
N PRO A 74 16.57 -13.69 -17.09
CA PRO A 74 16.22 -14.82 -17.92
C PRO A 74 17.33 -15.83 -17.68
N LYS A 75 16.99 -16.90 -16.97
CA LYS A 75 17.88 -18.03 -16.77
C LYS A 75 18.15 -18.60 -18.16
N GLN A 76 19.26 -18.18 -18.78
CA GLN A 76 19.86 -18.85 -19.92
C GLN A 76 19.98 -20.32 -19.54
N LYS A 77 19.16 -21.16 -20.16
CA LYS A 77 19.40 -22.59 -20.21
C LYS A 77 20.12 -22.84 -21.54
N GLU A 78 21.41 -22.50 -21.55
CA GLU A 78 22.34 -23.11 -22.48
C GLU A 78 22.89 -24.36 -21.79
N THR A 79 22.59 -25.53 -22.37
CA THR A 79 23.43 -26.73 -22.31
C THR A 79 22.95 -27.68 -23.41
N THR A 80 23.58 -27.52 -24.57
CA THR A 80 24.35 -28.51 -25.35
C THR A 80 24.08 -30.02 -25.14
N SER A 81 24.02 -30.70 -26.30
CA SER A 81 24.42 -32.09 -26.60
C SER A 81 23.56 -33.27 -26.14
N LYS A 82 23.02 -34.00 -27.13
CA LYS A 82 23.67 -35.22 -27.63
C LYS A 82 23.28 -35.52 -29.07
#